data_AF-A0A6I8PWC5-F1
#
_entry.id   AF-A0A6I8PWC5-F1
#
_cell.length_a   1.000
_cell.length_b   1.000
_cell.length_c   1.000
_cell.angle_alpha   90.00
_cell.angle_beta   90.00
_cell.angle_gamma   90.00
#
_symmetry.space_group_name_H-M   'P 1'
#
loop_
_entity.id
_entity.type
_entity.pdbx_description
1 polymer ?
#
loop_
_entity_poly.entity_id
_entity_poly.type
_entity_poly.pdbx_seq_one_letter_code
_entity_poly.pdbx_strand_id
1 'polypeptide(L)'
;MAVIEVVALTKKQDGSKQGLSCGFGIMGLFSHPLEDDSSIQNKRLKLYYGTPRSLLHPTLKDPNELNQQMTLLENTSIQYSVRPHKVLQTVAHLLPENVLVSGSETIPGIIPSSDESGDALKKPHVQKTVVCYLDQICLFLYPSLEKFEEELTVLVNNDWLPKDDGNINGGCVSIQERRLHIGVHNGWVFVQKPQIVVVVPEAEMMRGHSTTSLKKNVTQQKLSSTVQALVLRSRIRLPEMVNHRGFALVFLLEYVFSIPNGIHSKTPSAASSTSYMHMIRWAAWTPSLEKGSSEVALPLQGGPHPNPSSNLVYKMPPANMSSEEVQQVESGTVHFTFCSGSENLLEKTRDSAVTANEELIQSKKNVKTSNSKLMAQTTFSPLESQVGPAYLGWLSLSTEMKSNTFINDLYKEHMKMTYSFFYMYQDK
;
A
#
# COMPACT_ATOMS: atom_id res chain seq x y z
N MET A 1 -8.11 12.01 -17.62
CA MET A 1 -7.51 13.14 -18.38
C MET A 1 -6.03 13.15 -18.07
N ALA A 2 -5.16 13.45 -19.02
CA ALA A 2 -3.73 13.65 -18.79
C ALA A 2 -3.28 15.00 -19.30
N VAL A 3 -2.26 15.58 -18.67
CA VAL A 3 -1.63 16.83 -19.11
C VAL A 3 -0.24 16.50 -19.61
N ILE A 4 0.11 16.98 -20.79
CA ILE A 4 1.39 16.73 -21.44
C ILE A 4 2.10 18.06 -21.59
N GLU A 5 3.30 18.16 -21.03
CA GLU A 5 4.17 19.32 -21.18
C GLU A 5 5.32 18.98 -22.13
N VAL A 6 5.57 19.86 -23.09
CA VAL A 6 6.75 19.79 -23.96
C VAL A 6 7.86 20.59 -23.29
N VAL A 7 8.96 19.93 -22.98
CA VAL A 7 10.11 20.56 -22.32
C VAL A 7 11.33 20.46 -23.22
N ALA A 8 11.92 21.60 -23.58
CA ALA A 8 13.23 21.65 -24.21
C ALA A 8 14.32 21.54 -23.15
N LEU A 9 15.24 20.61 -23.34
CA LEU A 9 16.41 20.46 -22.47
C LEU A 9 17.56 21.30 -23.03
N THR A 10 17.98 22.33 -22.31
CA THR A 10 19.12 23.18 -22.64
C THR A 10 20.26 22.95 -21.65
N LYS A 11 21.50 23.24 -22.07
CA LYS A 11 22.65 23.27 -21.17
C LYS A 11 22.93 24.72 -20.79
N LYS A 12 23.08 24.96 -19.49
CA LYS A 12 23.57 26.23 -18.95
C LYS A 12 25.07 26.36 -19.20
N GLN A 13 25.59 27.58 -19.05
CA GLN A 13 27.02 27.89 -19.21
C GLN A 13 27.91 27.15 -18.19
N ASP A 14 27.35 26.76 -17.04
CA ASP A 14 28.01 25.97 -16.00
C ASP A 14 28.01 24.45 -16.28
N GLY A 15 27.45 24.01 -17.41
CA GLY A 15 27.32 22.60 -17.79
C GLY A 15 26.11 21.88 -17.19
N SER A 16 25.36 22.53 -16.28
CA SER A 16 24.12 21.97 -15.73
C SER A 16 22.99 21.98 -16.78
N LYS A 17 22.06 21.03 -16.68
CA LYS A 17 20.90 20.94 -17.57
C LYS A 17 19.76 21.80 -17.04
N GLN A 18 19.06 22.51 -17.92
CA GLN A 18 17.85 23.27 -17.62
C GLN A 18 16.72 22.82 -18.56
N GLY A 19 15.56 22.50 -17.98
CA GLY A 19 14.33 22.30 -18.75
C GLY A 19 13.62 23.63 -18.94
N LEU A 20 13.25 23.95 -20.18
CA LEU A 20 12.41 25.08 -20.53
C LEU A 20 11.08 24.56 -21.08
N SER A 21 9.98 24.99 -20.48
CA SER A 21 8.64 24.66 -20.98
C SER A 21 8.40 25.34 -22.31
N CYS A 22 8.04 24.56 -23.32
CA CYS A 22 7.70 25.03 -24.67
C CYS A 22 6.18 25.12 -24.88
N GLY A 23 5.40 24.65 -23.91
CA GLY A 23 3.95 24.62 -23.96
C GLY A 23 3.41 23.29 -23.45
N PHE A 24 2.09 23.23 -23.27
CA PHE A 24 1.42 22.04 -22.76
C PHE A 24 0.07 21.80 -23.42
N GLY A 25 -0.41 20.57 -23.39
CA GLY A 25 -1.71 20.18 -23.92
C GLY A 25 -2.46 19.24 -22.98
N ILE A 26 -3.79 19.20 -23.11
CA ILE A 26 -4.67 18.32 -22.34
C ILE A 26 -5.17 17.19 -23.23
N MET A 27 -4.88 15.95 -22.81
CA MET A 27 -5.27 14.72 -23.49
C MET A 27 -6.47 14.05 -22.78
N GLY A 28 -7.57 13.87 -23.51
CA GLY A 28 -8.70 13.06 -23.08
C GLY A 28 -8.42 11.57 -23.30
N LEU A 29 -7.99 10.87 -22.25
CA LEU A 29 -7.66 9.44 -22.31
C LEU A 29 -8.89 8.51 -22.42
N PHE A 30 -10.04 8.92 -21.86
CA PHE A 30 -11.20 8.03 -21.64
C PHE A 30 -12.54 8.60 -22.12
N SER A 31 -12.51 9.50 -23.10
CA SER A 31 -13.71 10.27 -23.47
C SER A 31 -14.83 9.43 -24.11
N HIS A 32 -14.56 8.18 -24.53
CA HIS A 32 -15.55 7.27 -25.11
C HIS A 32 -15.21 5.80 -24.77
N PRO A 33 -16.20 4.88 -24.70
CA PRO A 33 -15.90 3.46 -24.72
C PRO A 33 -15.08 3.15 -25.97
N LEU A 34 -13.85 2.66 -25.77
CA LEU A 34 -13.00 2.16 -26.83
C LEU A 34 -13.66 0.89 -27.37
N GLU A 35 -14.58 1.03 -28.33
CA GLU A 35 -15.13 -0.10 -29.08
C GLU A 35 -13.99 -0.85 -29.79
N ASP A 36 -14.02 -2.17 -29.75
CA ASP A 36 -13.00 -3.05 -30.33
C ASP A 36 -12.81 -2.75 -31.84
N ASP A 37 -11.55 -2.58 -32.26
CA ASP A 37 -11.02 -2.88 -33.60
C ASP A 37 -11.61 -2.24 -34.87
N SER A 38 -11.53 -0.91 -35.08
CA SER A 38 -11.64 -0.43 -36.47
C SER A 38 -10.94 0.86 -36.91
N SER A 39 -10.40 1.71 -36.02
CA SER A 39 -9.47 2.75 -36.49
C SER A 39 -8.50 3.21 -35.41
N ILE A 40 -7.20 3.04 -35.65
CA ILE A 40 -6.16 3.77 -34.93
C ILE A 40 -6.37 5.25 -35.28
N GLN A 41 -7.12 5.96 -34.43
CA GLN A 41 -7.30 7.39 -34.62
C GLN A 41 -6.03 8.09 -34.19
N ASN A 42 -5.23 8.49 -35.18
CA ASN A 42 -4.16 9.45 -34.98
C ASN A 42 -4.79 10.81 -34.64
N LYS A 43 -4.81 11.15 -33.35
CA LYS A 43 -5.34 12.40 -32.84
C LYS A 43 -4.23 13.45 -32.80
N ARG A 44 -4.61 14.72 -32.93
CA ARG A 44 -3.72 15.86 -32.76
C ARG A 44 -4.05 16.57 -31.46
N LEU A 45 -3.07 16.65 -30.57
CA LEU A 45 -3.13 17.40 -29.33
C LEU A 45 -2.70 18.84 -29.61
N LYS A 46 -3.59 19.78 -29.32
CA LYS A 46 -3.31 21.21 -29.34
C LYS A 46 -2.43 21.59 -28.14
N LEU A 47 -1.49 22.50 -28.35
CA LEU A 47 -0.60 23.01 -27.31
C LEU A 47 -0.95 24.46 -26.97
N TYR A 48 -0.79 24.82 -25.70
CA TYR A 48 -1.00 26.15 -25.14
C TYR A 48 0.33 26.69 -24.62
N TYR A 49 0.49 28.00 -24.67
CA TYR A 49 1.66 28.68 -24.12
C TYR A 49 1.70 28.59 -22.59
N GLY A 50 2.91 28.65 -22.04
CA GLY A 50 3.15 28.65 -20.60
C GLY A 50 3.30 27.24 -20.04
N THR A 51 3.04 27.10 -18.74
CA THR A 51 3.24 25.84 -18.00
C THR A 51 1.91 25.25 -17.55
N PRO A 52 1.82 23.92 -17.31
CA PRO A 52 0.64 23.27 -16.75
C PRO A 52 0.11 23.89 -15.45
N ARG A 53 0.93 24.65 -14.71
CA ARG A 53 0.51 25.33 -13.47
C ARG A 53 -0.65 26.31 -13.70
N SER A 54 -0.82 26.83 -14.91
CA SER A 54 -1.96 27.69 -15.27
C SER A 54 -3.32 26.98 -15.08
N LEU A 55 -3.35 25.65 -15.08
CA LEU A 55 -4.55 24.85 -14.80
C LEU A 55 -5.01 24.94 -13.35
N LEU A 56 -4.13 25.34 -12.43
CA LEU A 56 -4.45 25.50 -11.01
C LEU A 56 -5.04 26.87 -10.70
N HIS A 57 -5.26 27.71 -11.72
CA HIS A 57 -5.75 29.06 -11.50
C HIS A 57 -7.21 29.03 -11.00
N PRO A 58 -7.55 29.73 -9.89
CA PRO A 58 -8.88 29.64 -9.26
C PRO A 58 -10.06 30.02 -10.17
N THR A 59 -9.81 30.76 -11.25
CA THR A 59 -10.84 31.17 -12.22
C THR A 59 -11.07 30.16 -13.32
N LEU A 60 -10.28 29.08 -13.39
CA LEU A 60 -10.43 28.02 -14.38
C LEU A 60 -11.39 26.97 -13.80
N LYS A 61 -12.68 27.06 -14.15
CA LYS A 61 -13.72 26.19 -13.59
C LYS A 61 -14.04 24.99 -14.47
N ASP A 62 -13.89 25.13 -15.79
CA ASP A 62 -14.11 24.06 -16.77
C ASP A 62 -12.92 23.95 -17.74
N PRO A 63 -12.41 22.74 -18.04
CA PRO A 63 -11.50 22.48 -19.16
C PRO A 63 -11.93 23.08 -20.50
N ASN A 64 -13.22 23.31 -20.74
CA ASN A 64 -13.72 23.95 -21.97
C ASN A 64 -13.44 25.46 -22.03
N GLU A 65 -13.18 26.11 -20.89
CA GLU A 65 -12.83 27.53 -20.78
C GLU A 65 -11.33 27.79 -21.05
N LEU A 66 -10.54 26.74 -21.32
CA LEU A 66 -9.10 26.83 -21.58
C LEU A 66 -8.75 27.88 -22.64
N ASN A 67 -9.52 27.90 -23.73
CA ASN A 67 -9.24 28.77 -24.87
C ASN A 67 -9.49 30.26 -24.57
N GLN A 68 -10.21 30.59 -23.48
CA GLN A 68 -10.46 31.97 -23.08
C GLN A 68 -9.36 32.52 -22.18
N GLN A 69 -8.76 31.67 -21.35
CA GLN A 69 -7.75 32.06 -20.37
C GLN A 69 -6.31 31.70 -20.81
N MET A 70 -6.15 30.92 -21.88
CA MET A 70 -4.84 30.48 -22.38
C MET A 70 -4.66 30.75 -23.86
N THR A 71 -3.45 31.14 -24.22
CA THR A 71 -3.05 31.35 -25.61
C THR A 71 -2.72 30.03 -26.27
N LEU A 72 -3.41 29.71 -27.37
CA LEU A 72 -3.11 28.55 -28.20
C LEU A 72 -1.81 28.77 -28.98
N LEU A 73 -0.95 27.75 -29.04
CA LEU A 73 0.23 27.72 -29.90
C LEU A 73 -0.20 27.32 -31.31
N GLU A 74 -0.31 28.31 -32.20
CA GLU A 74 -0.74 28.07 -33.58
C GLU A 74 0.23 27.16 -34.35
N ASN A 75 -0.34 26.35 -35.24
CA ASN A 75 0.40 25.44 -36.14
C ASN A 75 1.33 24.42 -35.47
N THR A 76 1.24 24.25 -34.15
CA THR A 76 2.01 23.27 -33.39
C THR A 76 1.06 22.27 -32.75
N SER A 77 1.30 20.98 -32.99
CA SER A 77 0.48 19.91 -32.39
C SER A 77 1.29 18.65 -32.17
N ILE A 78 0.94 17.89 -31.13
CA ILE A 78 1.50 16.55 -30.91
C ILE A 78 0.56 15.53 -31.52
N GLN A 79 1.07 14.69 -32.42
CA GLN A 79 0.31 13.57 -32.93
C GLN A 79 0.42 12.39 -31.96
N TYR A 80 -0.71 11.79 -31.61
CA TYR A 80 -0.76 10.65 -30.70
C TYR A 80 -1.82 9.64 -31.12
N SER A 81 -1.67 8.40 -30.66
CA SER A 81 -2.70 7.38 -30.75
C SER A 81 -2.79 6.64 -29.43
N VAL A 82 -4.01 6.40 -28.94
CA VAL A 82 -4.26 5.58 -27.74
C VAL A 82 -4.82 4.25 -28.22
N ARG A 83 -4.31 3.15 -27.66
CA ARG A 83 -4.74 1.80 -28.01
C ARG A 83 -4.88 0.95 -26.75
N PRO A 84 -5.90 0.09 -26.64
CA PRO A 84 -5.94 -0.95 -25.62
C PRO A 84 -4.73 -1.87 -25.76
N HIS A 85 -4.10 -2.21 -24.64
CA HIS A 85 -2.96 -3.14 -24.61
C HIS A 85 -3.29 -4.32 -23.69
N LYS A 86 -4.04 -5.30 -24.23
CA LYS A 86 -4.66 -6.39 -23.46
C LYS A 86 -3.63 -7.22 -22.66
N VAL A 87 -2.40 -7.36 -23.16
CA VAL A 87 -1.35 -8.13 -22.46
C VAL A 87 -0.84 -7.46 -21.19
N LEU A 88 -1.08 -6.16 -20.94
CA LEU A 88 -0.74 -5.55 -19.64
C LEU A 88 -1.55 -6.11 -18.49
N GLN A 89 -2.72 -6.68 -18.77
CA GLN A 89 -3.58 -7.24 -17.74
C GLN A 89 -2.86 -8.36 -16.94
N THR A 90 -1.85 -9.02 -17.53
CA THR A 90 -1.04 -10.04 -16.84
C THR A 90 -0.17 -9.47 -15.72
N VAL A 91 0.15 -8.17 -15.77
CA VAL A 91 1.00 -7.46 -14.79
C VAL A 91 0.28 -6.29 -14.12
N ALA A 92 -1.03 -6.16 -14.34
CA ALA A 92 -1.88 -5.12 -13.76
C ALA A 92 -1.72 -4.99 -12.24
N HIS A 93 -1.66 -6.13 -11.53
CA HIS A 93 -1.47 -6.23 -10.09
C HIS A 93 -0.12 -5.69 -9.57
N LEU A 94 0.84 -5.37 -10.45
CA LEU A 94 2.13 -4.74 -10.11
C LEU A 94 2.12 -3.23 -10.37
N LEU A 95 1.03 -2.69 -10.92
CA LEU A 95 0.93 -1.31 -11.34
C LEU A 95 -0.15 -0.57 -10.54
N PRO A 96 0.11 0.66 -10.09
CA PRO A 96 -0.93 1.52 -9.57
C PRO A 96 -1.89 1.93 -10.69
N GLU A 97 -3.16 2.06 -10.35
CA GLU A 97 -4.17 2.52 -11.29
C GLU A 97 -3.92 3.97 -11.71
N ASN A 98 -4.27 4.28 -12.96
CA ASN A 98 -4.22 5.64 -13.52
C ASN A 98 -2.83 6.28 -13.54
N VAL A 99 -1.76 5.48 -13.45
CA VAL A 99 -0.38 5.94 -13.59
C VAL A 99 0.14 5.67 -14.99
N LEU A 100 0.79 6.68 -15.57
CA LEU A 100 1.50 6.56 -16.84
C LEU A 100 2.90 6.01 -16.58
N VAL A 101 3.25 4.94 -17.28
CA VAL A 101 4.53 4.26 -17.13
C VAL A 101 5.19 4.15 -18.49
N SER A 102 6.46 4.55 -18.59
CA SER A 102 7.25 4.38 -19.81
C SER A 102 7.76 2.94 -19.94
N GLY A 103 7.89 2.44 -21.17
CA GLY A 103 8.55 1.15 -21.44
C GLY A 103 10.01 1.07 -20.97
N SER A 104 10.65 2.22 -20.74
CA SER A 104 12.02 2.31 -20.19
C SER A 104 12.10 2.18 -18.68
N GLU A 105 10.97 2.23 -17.97
CA GLU A 105 10.95 2.16 -16.51
C GLU A 105 11.08 0.71 -16.02
N THR A 106 11.89 0.52 -14.99
CA THR A 106 12.03 -0.79 -14.34
C THR A 106 10.93 -0.94 -13.30
N ILE A 107 9.96 -1.81 -13.58
CA ILE A 107 8.86 -2.12 -12.66
C ILE A 107 9.24 -3.34 -11.82
N PRO A 108 9.29 -3.22 -10.48
CA PRO A 108 9.54 -4.35 -9.59
C PRO A 108 8.55 -5.50 -9.83
N GLY A 109 9.09 -6.69 -10.08
CA GLY A 109 8.29 -7.91 -10.29
C GLY A 109 8.09 -8.25 -11.77
N ILE A 110 8.47 -7.37 -12.70
CA ILE A 110 8.51 -7.67 -14.13
C ILE A 110 9.93 -8.05 -14.54
N ILE A 111 10.07 -9.11 -15.34
CA ILE A 111 11.34 -9.54 -15.90
C ILE A 111 11.77 -8.51 -16.97
N PRO A 112 12.98 -7.94 -16.89
CA PRO A 112 13.49 -7.02 -17.90
C PRO A 112 13.49 -7.67 -19.29
N SER A 113 13.17 -6.90 -20.34
CA SER A 113 13.18 -7.41 -21.71
C SER A 113 14.60 -7.76 -22.16
N SER A 114 14.79 -8.92 -22.78
CA SER A 114 16.01 -9.29 -23.49
C SER A 114 16.09 -8.71 -24.91
N ASP A 115 14.99 -8.16 -25.42
CA ASP A 115 14.86 -7.69 -26.80
C ASP A 115 15.58 -6.35 -27.02
N GLU A 116 16.01 -6.07 -28.26
CA GLU A 116 16.69 -4.83 -28.66
C GLU A 116 15.89 -3.55 -28.33
N SER A 117 14.57 -3.66 -28.18
CA SER A 117 13.71 -2.53 -27.83
C SER A 117 13.84 -2.06 -26.38
N GLY A 118 14.35 -2.89 -25.46
CA GLY A 118 14.43 -2.57 -24.04
C GLY A 118 13.09 -2.34 -23.31
N ASP A 119 11.95 -2.58 -23.97
CA ASP A 119 10.61 -2.31 -23.46
C ASP A 119 9.93 -3.59 -22.95
N ALA A 120 10.02 -3.81 -21.65
CA ALA A 120 9.43 -4.98 -20.97
C ALA A 120 7.90 -4.98 -21.02
N LEU A 121 7.25 -3.83 -21.21
CA LEU A 121 5.79 -3.69 -21.20
C LEU A 121 5.13 -4.07 -22.54
N LYS A 122 5.90 -4.20 -23.62
CA LYS A 122 5.38 -4.78 -24.89
C LYS A 122 4.91 -6.21 -24.72
N LYS A 123 5.69 -7.02 -23.98
CA LYS A 123 5.42 -8.43 -23.68
C LYS A 123 5.83 -8.70 -22.23
N PRO A 124 4.99 -8.32 -21.27
CA PRO A 124 5.39 -8.36 -19.86
C PRO A 124 5.38 -9.79 -19.34
N HIS A 125 6.43 -10.14 -18.60
CA HIS A 125 6.58 -11.43 -17.94
C HIS A 125 6.82 -11.22 -16.45
N VAL A 126 6.07 -11.91 -15.60
CA VAL A 126 6.16 -11.78 -14.13
C VAL A 126 7.32 -12.62 -13.60
N GLN A 127 8.06 -12.09 -12.62
CA GLN A 127 9.08 -12.83 -11.89
C GLN A 127 8.45 -13.93 -11.03
N LYS A 128 9.19 -15.02 -10.82
CA LYS A 128 8.70 -16.14 -10.01
C LYS A 128 8.42 -15.71 -8.57
N THR A 129 7.22 -16.02 -8.09
CA THR A 129 6.81 -15.79 -6.70
C THR A 129 7.25 -16.91 -5.76
N VAL A 130 7.37 -16.58 -4.48
CA VAL A 130 7.76 -17.46 -3.38
C VAL A 130 6.73 -17.27 -2.27
N VAL A 131 6.29 -18.37 -1.67
CA VAL A 131 5.40 -18.31 -0.52
C VAL A 131 6.22 -18.07 0.74
N CYS A 132 5.86 -17.02 1.48
CA CYS A 132 6.43 -16.70 2.77
C CYS A 132 5.41 -16.90 3.89
N TYR A 133 5.91 -17.17 5.08
CA TYR A 133 5.12 -17.32 6.30
C TYR A 133 5.62 -16.38 7.39
N LEU A 134 4.69 -15.80 8.14
CA LEU A 134 4.97 -15.02 9.34
C LEU A 134 4.35 -15.72 10.54
N ASP A 135 5.17 -15.96 11.55
CA ASP A 135 4.80 -16.56 12.83
C ASP A 135 5.09 -15.59 13.98
N GLN A 136 4.41 -15.77 15.11
CA GLN A 136 4.69 -15.07 16.36
C GLN A 136 4.72 -13.54 16.22
N ILE A 137 3.71 -12.96 15.57
CA ILE A 137 3.64 -11.50 15.39
C ILE A 137 3.24 -10.85 16.71
N CYS A 138 4.09 -9.95 17.20
CA CYS A 138 3.91 -9.16 18.41
C CYS A 138 4.16 -7.68 18.12
N LEU A 139 3.30 -6.77 18.60
CA LEU A 139 3.50 -5.33 18.52
C LEU A 139 3.62 -4.73 19.91
N PHE A 140 4.64 -3.89 20.08
CA PHE A 140 4.92 -3.15 21.29
C PHE A 140 4.68 -1.66 21.02
N LEU A 141 3.85 -1.03 21.84
CA LEU A 141 3.58 0.39 21.77
C LEU A 141 4.14 1.08 23.00
N TYR A 142 4.78 2.23 22.78
CA TYR A 142 5.38 3.03 23.84
C TYR A 142 4.40 4.08 24.37
N PRO A 143 4.42 4.39 25.69
CA PRO A 143 5.28 3.82 26.73
C PRO A 143 4.84 2.45 27.25
N SER A 144 3.57 2.14 27.14
CA SER A 144 2.97 0.80 27.30
C SER A 144 1.68 0.79 26.48
N LEU A 145 1.16 -0.39 26.16
CA LEU A 145 -0.10 -0.50 25.42
C LEU A 145 -1.24 0.27 26.11
N GLU A 146 -1.37 0.13 27.44
CA GLU A 146 -2.45 0.78 28.20
C GLU A 146 -2.33 2.29 28.16
N LYS A 147 -1.13 2.81 28.44
CA LYS A 147 -0.90 4.27 28.45
C LYS A 147 -1.07 4.89 27.08
N PHE A 148 -0.56 4.21 26.05
CA PHE A 148 -0.73 4.63 24.67
C PHE A 148 -2.22 4.75 24.29
N GLU A 149 -3.02 3.75 24.68
CA GLU A 149 -4.45 3.71 24.35
C GLU A 149 -5.29 4.69 25.17
N GLU A 150 -4.93 4.92 26.44
CA GLU A 150 -5.50 5.97 27.27
C GLU A 150 -5.29 7.35 26.60
N GLU A 151 -4.06 7.67 26.21
CA GLU A 151 -3.73 8.94 25.54
C GLU A 151 -4.43 9.08 24.18
N LEU A 152 -4.41 8.02 23.37
CA LEU A 152 -5.07 8.00 22.06
C LEU A 152 -6.57 8.26 22.20
N THR A 153 -7.22 7.60 23.16
CA THR A 153 -8.67 7.76 23.40
C THR A 153 -9.00 9.17 23.88
N VAL A 154 -8.16 9.80 24.70
CA VAL A 154 -8.33 11.21 25.10
C VAL A 154 -8.27 12.14 23.89
N LEU A 155 -7.29 11.96 23.00
CA LEU A 155 -7.15 12.80 21.81
C LEU A 155 -8.35 12.64 20.86
N VAL A 156 -8.75 11.39 20.63
CA VAL A 156 -9.88 11.08 19.76
C VAL A 156 -11.20 11.62 20.33
N ASN A 157 -11.41 11.55 21.65
CA ASN A 157 -12.56 12.19 22.30
C ASN A 157 -12.54 13.73 22.13
N ASN A 158 -11.37 14.36 22.22
CA ASN A 158 -11.24 15.81 22.05
C ASN A 158 -11.53 16.28 20.62
N ASP A 159 -11.20 15.46 19.62
CA ASP A 159 -11.51 15.75 18.22
C ASP A 159 -13.00 15.54 17.90
N TRP A 160 -13.66 14.63 18.64
CA TRP A 160 -15.08 14.33 18.47
C TRP A 160 -16.02 15.31 19.19
N LEU A 161 -15.67 15.74 20.41
CA LEU A 161 -16.54 16.58 21.23
C LEU A 161 -16.69 17.98 20.59
N PRO A 162 -17.91 18.40 20.19
CA PRO A 162 -18.12 19.78 19.76
C PRO A 162 -17.79 20.71 20.92
N LYS A 163 -16.96 21.73 20.67
CA LYS A 163 -16.45 22.65 21.69
C LYS A 163 -17.52 23.53 22.37
N ASP A 164 -18.79 23.40 21.99
CA ASP A 164 -19.78 24.47 22.20
C ASP A 164 -21.12 24.08 22.86
N ASP A 165 -21.28 22.89 23.44
CA ASP A 165 -22.47 22.63 24.27
C ASP A 165 -22.09 22.03 25.62
N GLY A 166 -22.08 22.92 26.63
CA GLY A 166 -22.07 22.53 28.02
C GLY A 166 -23.30 21.66 28.32
N ASN A 167 -23.06 20.48 28.88
CA ASN A 167 -24.07 19.52 29.33
C ASN A 167 -24.63 18.57 28.27
N ILE A 168 -23.76 17.71 27.74
CA ILE A 168 -24.18 16.35 27.37
C ILE A 168 -23.23 15.40 28.10
N ASN A 169 -23.77 14.45 28.87
CA ASN A 169 -23.04 13.28 29.35
C ASN A 169 -22.59 12.47 28.12
N GLY A 170 -21.57 12.97 27.42
CA GLY A 170 -21.01 12.40 26.21
C GLY A 170 -20.31 11.12 26.58
N GLY A 171 -20.84 9.98 26.13
CA GLY A 171 -20.20 8.72 26.42
C GLY A 171 -18.79 8.69 25.82
N CYS A 172 -17.88 8.07 26.56
CA CYS A 172 -16.47 7.99 26.18
C CYS A 172 -16.30 7.09 24.95
N VAL A 173 -15.54 7.55 23.96
CA VAL A 173 -15.05 6.69 22.87
C VAL A 173 -14.34 5.49 23.47
N SER A 174 -14.57 4.31 22.90
CA SER A 174 -13.90 3.06 23.32
C SER A 174 -13.26 2.37 22.12
N ILE A 175 -12.12 1.72 22.35
CA ILE A 175 -11.45 0.90 21.34
C ILE A 175 -12.18 -0.44 21.27
N GLN A 176 -12.80 -0.71 20.12
CA GLN A 176 -13.55 -1.93 19.87
C GLN A 176 -12.65 -3.04 19.33
N GLU A 177 -11.75 -2.71 18.40
CA GLU A 177 -10.94 -3.68 17.69
C GLU A 177 -9.58 -3.09 17.30
N ARG A 178 -8.56 -3.93 17.24
CA ARG A 178 -7.21 -3.58 16.78
C ARG A 178 -6.88 -4.50 15.63
N ARG A 179 -6.71 -3.93 14.45
CA ARG A 179 -6.51 -4.66 13.19
C ARG A 179 -5.10 -4.43 12.70
N LEU A 180 -4.44 -5.51 12.30
CA LEU A 180 -3.18 -5.47 11.60
C LEU A 180 -3.41 -5.86 10.15
N HIS A 181 -3.14 -4.96 9.23
CA HIS A 181 -3.15 -5.28 7.80
C HIS A 181 -1.73 -5.66 7.39
N ILE A 182 -1.58 -6.80 6.75
CA ILE A 182 -0.28 -7.37 6.36
C ILE A 182 -0.33 -7.70 4.88
N GLY A 183 0.61 -7.16 4.11
CA GLY A 183 0.64 -7.35 2.66
C GLY A 183 2.03 -7.33 2.07
N VAL A 184 2.13 -7.82 0.84
CA VAL A 184 3.32 -7.68 0.00
C VAL A 184 3.16 -6.44 -0.87
N HIS A 185 4.14 -5.55 -0.83
CA HIS A 185 4.17 -4.31 -1.61
C HIS A 185 5.39 -4.33 -2.52
N ASN A 186 5.23 -3.98 -3.80
CA ASN A 186 6.35 -3.97 -4.76
C ASN A 186 7.08 -2.62 -4.84
N GLY A 187 6.73 -1.70 -3.95
CA GLY A 187 7.22 -0.32 -3.91
C GLY A 187 6.30 0.67 -4.62
N TRP A 188 5.37 0.19 -5.45
CA TRP A 188 4.39 1.01 -6.14
C TRP A 188 2.98 0.76 -5.65
N VAL A 189 2.62 -0.51 -5.48
CA VAL A 189 1.29 -0.95 -5.06
C VAL A 189 1.38 -2.23 -4.22
N PHE A 190 0.33 -2.50 -3.46
CA PHE A 190 0.11 -3.82 -2.87
C PHE A 190 -0.19 -4.84 -3.97
N VAL A 191 0.64 -5.88 -4.05
CA VAL A 191 0.56 -6.92 -5.10
C VAL A 191 -0.73 -7.73 -4.99
N GLN A 192 -1.25 -7.84 -3.77
CA GLN A 192 -2.59 -8.34 -3.45
C GLN A 192 -3.17 -7.52 -2.30
N LYS A 193 -4.49 -7.55 -2.16
CA LYS A 193 -5.17 -6.92 -1.03
C LYS A 193 -4.55 -7.39 0.30
N PRO A 194 -4.13 -6.47 1.19
CA PRO A 194 -3.57 -6.83 2.48
C PRO A 194 -4.51 -7.74 3.29
N GLN A 195 -3.95 -8.73 3.97
CA GLN A 195 -4.68 -9.57 4.91
C GLN A 195 -4.93 -8.80 6.20
N ILE A 196 -6.20 -8.65 6.59
CA ILE A 196 -6.60 -7.95 7.80
C ILE A 196 -6.84 -8.98 8.89
N VAL A 197 -6.11 -8.87 9.99
CA VAL A 197 -6.24 -9.76 11.15
C VAL A 197 -6.43 -8.97 12.43
N VAL A 198 -7.17 -9.54 13.38
CA VAL A 198 -7.38 -8.94 14.70
C VAL A 198 -6.21 -9.30 15.61
N VAL A 199 -5.58 -8.29 16.19
CA VAL A 199 -4.55 -8.46 17.23
C VAL A 199 -5.16 -8.13 18.58
N VAL A 200 -4.80 -8.90 19.61
CA VAL A 200 -5.38 -8.74 20.95
C VAL A 200 -4.27 -8.54 21.98
N PRO A 201 -4.54 -7.83 23.09
CA PRO A 201 -3.60 -7.72 24.19
C PRO A 201 -3.18 -9.08 24.73
N GLU A 202 -1.89 -9.26 24.98
CA GLU A 202 -1.34 -10.53 25.48
C GLU A 202 -1.97 -10.94 26.83
N ALA A 203 -2.31 -10.00 27.70
CA ALA A 203 -2.98 -10.27 28.97
C ALA A 203 -4.37 -10.89 28.80
N GLU A 204 -5.09 -10.55 27.72
CA GLU A 204 -6.39 -11.15 27.39
C GLU A 204 -6.23 -12.60 26.92
N MET A 205 -5.08 -12.94 26.35
CA MET A 205 -4.80 -14.29 25.90
C MET A 205 -4.67 -15.30 27.04
N MET A 206 -4.15 -14.89 28.19
CA MET A 206 -3.92 -15.76 29.35
C MET A 206 -5.21 -16.05 30.15
N ARG A 207 -6.24 -15.21 30.01
CA ARG A 207 -7.53 -15.37 30.71
C ARG A 207 -8.47 -16.40 30.08
N GLY A 208 -8.21 -16.82 28.83
CA GLY A 208 -9.02 -17.82 28.12
C GLY A 208 -8.77 -19.28 28.51
N HIS A 209 -7.75 -19.56 29.34
CA HIS A 209 -7.38 -20.91 29.76
C HIS A 209 -7.43 -21.11 31.28
N SER A 210 -8.54 -20.72 31.90
CA SER A 210 -8.91 -21.24 33.24
C SER A 210 -9.72 -22.52 33.10
N THR A 211 -9.10 -23.61 32.66
CA THR A 211 -9.45 -24.96 33.14
C THR A 211 -8.22 -25.85 33.13
N THR A 212 -7.95 -26.44 34.28
CA THR A 212 -6.99 -27.53 34.56
C THR A 212 -5.49 -27.20 34.50
N SER A 213 -4.96 -26.98 35.70
CA SER A 213 -3.56 -27.06 36.07
C SER A 213 -2.91 -28.37 35.59
N LEU A 214 -1.77 -28.28 34.91
CA LEU A 214 -0.68 -29.26 34.98
C LEU A 214 0.62 -28.55 34.58
N LYS A 215 1.51 -28.40 35.56
CA LYS A 215 2.84 -27.80 35.41
C LYS A 215 3.63 -28.55 34.33
N LYS A 216 4.04 -27.85 33.27
CA LYS A 216 5.13 -28.32 32.39
C LYS A 216 6.17 -27.22 32.25
N ASN A 217 7.32 -27.47 32.85
CA ASN A 217 8.51 -26.62 32.79
C ASN A 217 9.03 -26.60 31.35
N VAL A 218 8.93 -25.45 30.71
CA VAL A 218 9.75 -25.08 29.54
C VAL A 218 10.42 -23.77 29.91
N THR A 219 11.74 -23.79 29.95
CA THR A 219 12.62 -22.65 30.15
C THR A 219 12.44 -21.66 29.01
N GLN A 220 11.42 -20.81 29.12
CA GLN A 220 11.37 -19.53 28.42
C GLN A 220 12.28 -18.57 29.18
N GLN A 221 13.32 -18.10 28.48
CA GLN A 221 14.18 -17.03 28.93
C GLN A 221 13.32 -15.86 29.40
N LYS A 222 13.47 -15.51 30.68
CA LYS A 222 12.89 -14.33 31.32
C LYS A 222 13.31 -13.08 30.53
N LEU A 223 12.42 -12.57 29.69
CA LEU A 223 12.31 -11.14 29.44
C LEU A 223 10.98 -10.69 30.05
N SER A 224 11.07 -10.15 31.27
CA SER A 224 10.15 -9.18 31.87
C SER A 224 8.64 -9.31 31.57
N SER A 225 7.91 -9.86 32.53
CA SER A 225 6.45 -9.90 32.67
C SER A 225 5.78 -8.53 32.90
N THR A 226 6.17 -7.48 32.17
CA THR A 226 5.71 -6.10 32.43
C THR A 226 5.28 -5.35 31.17
N VAL A 227 5.69 -5.78 29.97
CA VAL A 227 5.38 -5.06 28.73
C VAL A 227 4.21 -5.74 28.03
N GLN A 228 3.03 -5.12 28.08
CA GLN A 228 1.84 -5.63 27.40
C GLN A 228 1.98 -5.39 25.89
N ALA A 229 1.89 -6.45 25.11
CA ALA A 229 1.97 -6.43 23.64
C ALA A 229 0.63 -6.75 22.99
N LEU A 230 0.44 -6.32 21.74
CA LEU A 230 -0.60 -6.85 20.86
C LEU A 230 -0.05 -8.05 20.12
N VAL A 231 -0.79 -9.16 20.14
CA VAL A 231 -0.28 -10.45 19.66
C VAL A 231 -1.24 -11.14 18.71
N LEU A 232 -0.68 -11.83 17.71
CA LEU A 232 -1.40 -12.67 16.76
C LEU A 232 -1.03 -14.15 16.95
N ARG A 233 -2.03 -15.01 17.13
CA ARG A 233 -1.80 -16.47 17.30
C ARG A 233 -1.62 -17.22 15.99
N SER A 234 -2.25 -16.74 14.92
CA SER A 234 -2.28 -17.43 13.64
C SER A 234 -1.05 -17.10 12.80
N ARG A 235 -0.53 -18.11 12.12
CA ARG A 235 0.44 -17.93 11.04
C ARG A 235 -0.19 -17.19 9.87
N ILE A 236 0.53 -16.21 9.32
CA ILE A 236 0.16 -15.52 8.08
C ILE A 236 0.89 -16.18 6.91
N ARG A 237 0.17 -16.42 5.81
CA ARG A 237 0.72 -16.96 4.56
C ARG A 237 0.66 -15.91 3.47
N LEU A 238 1.79 -15.56 2.86
CA LEU A 238 1.90 -14.54 1.81
C LEU A 238 2.48 -15.16 0.54
N PRO A 239 1.67 -15.44 -0.50
CA PRO A 239 2.12 -16.18 -1.68
C PRO A 239 2.87 -15.35 -2.73
N GLU A 240 2.70 -14.03 -2.72
CA GLU A 240 3.14 -13.15 -3.83
C GLU A 240 4.53 -12.51 -3.63
N MET A 241 5.35 -13.04 -2.73
CA MET A 241 6.67 -12.47 -2.51
C MET A 241 7.60 -12.77 -3.69
N VAL A 242 8.41 -11.81 -4.11
CA VAL A 242 9.38 -11.98 -5.21
C VAL A 242 10.78 -11.65 -4.70
N ASN A 243 11.79 -12.37 -5.20
CA ASN A 243 13.20 -12.05 -4.90
C ASN A 243 13.65 -10.79 -5.66
N HIS A 244 13.21 -9.63 -5.18
CA HIS A 244 13.51 -8.35 -5.78
C HIS A 244 13.59 -7.27 -4.70
N ARG A 245 14.61 -6.40 -4.76
CA ARG A 245 14.87 -5.35 -3.75
C ARG A 245 13.71 -4.36 -3.53
N GLY A 246 12.84 -4.23 -4.51
CA GLY A 246 11.65 -3.37 -4.42
C GLY A 246 10.49 -3.99 -3.65
N PHE A 247 10.52 -5.30 -3.38
CA PHE A 247 9.47 -5.98 -2.64
C PHE A 247 9.69 -5.83 -1.13
N ALA A 248 8.60 -5.59 -0.41
CA ALA A 248 8.60 -5.49 1.03
C ALA A 248 7.34 -6.10 1.62
N LEU A 249 7.47 -6.64 2.83
CA LEU A 249 6.36 -6.90 3.73
C LEU A 249 5.98 -5.59 4.40
N VAL A 250 4.70 -5.25 4.33
CA VAL A 250 4.15 -4.04 4.94
C VAL A 250 3.16 -4.42 6.01
N PHE A 251 3.27 -3.76 7.16
CA PHE A 251 2.42 -3.89 8.33
C PHE A 251 1.74 -2.55 8.58
N LEU A 252 0.43 -2.57 8.79
CA LEU A 252 -0.41 -1.38 8.96
C LEU A 252 -1.34 -1.63 10.15
N LEU A 253 -1.11 -0.92 11.25
CA LEU A 253 -1.92 -1.02 12.46
C LEU A 253 -3.08 -0.03 12.40
N GLU A 254 -4.30 -0.53 12.48
CA GLU A 254 -5.55 0.21 12.43
C GLU A 254 -6.36 -0.05 13.70
N TYR A 255 -6.96 1.00 14.26
CA TYR A 255 -7.84 0.90 15.42
C TYR A 255 -9.26 1.23 15.01
N VAL A 256 -10.21 0.42 15.50
CA VAL A 256 -11.65 0.64 15.34
C VAL A 256 -12.19 1.19 16.65
N PHE A 257 -12.76 2.39 16.59
CA PHE A 257 -13.36 3.07 17.74
C PHE A 257 -14.87 2.98 17.66
N SER A 258 -15.51 2.87 18.82
CA SER A 258 -16.97 2.91 18.96
C SER A 258 -17.38 4.14 19.76
N ILE A 259 -18.31 4.92 19.20
CA ILE A 259 -18.91 6.07 19.87
C ILE A 259 -20.28 5.66 20.40
N PRO A 260 -20.55 5.82 21.69
CA PRO A 260 -21.89 5.63 22.23
C PRO A 260 -22.80 6.76 21.72
N ASN A 261 -23.90 6.40 21.05
CA ASN A 261 -24.90 7.39 20.65
C ASN A 261 -25.54 8.03 21.89
N GLY A 262 -25.59 9.36 21.90
CA GLY A 262 -26.23 10.14 22.96
C GLY A 262 -27.68 9.70 23.19
N ILE A 263 -28.03 9.48 24.46
CA ILE A 263 -29.33 8.98 24.88
C ILE A 263 -30.41 10.05 24.62
N HIS A 264 -31.01 10.01 23.43
CA HIS A 264 -32.32 10.61 23.17
C HIS A 264 -33.23 9.60 22.45
N SER A 265 -33.41 8.41 23.04
CA SER A 265 -34.67 7.67 22.85
C SER A 265 -34.98 6.86 24.11
N LYS A 266 -36.17 7.06 24.67
CA LYS A 266 -36.69 6.35 25.86
C LYS A 266 -37.18 4.94 25.50
N THR A 267 -36.39 4.20 24.72
CA THR A 267 -36.68 2.81 24.36
C THR A 267 -35.40 2.01 24.35
N PRO A 268 -35.35 0.83 25.00
CA PRO A 268 -34.21 -0.09 24.96
C PRO A 268 -34.20 -0.80 23.60
N SER A 269 -33.93 -0.05 22.54
CA SER A 269 -33.59 -0.60 21.23
C SER A 269 -32.06 -0.58 21.14
N ALA A 270 -31.48 -1.68 20.66
CA ALA A 270 -30.03 -1.92 20.59
C ALA A 270 -29.25 -0.63 20.30
N ALA A 271 -28.36 -0.26 21.22
CA ALA A 271 -27.55 0.94 21.10
C ALA A 271 -26.79 0.90 19.77
N SER A 272 -27.25 1.68 18.79
CA SER A 272 -26.53 1.86 17.54
C SER A 272 -25.29 2.67 17.88
N SER A 273 -24.11 2.05 17.96
CA SER A 273 -22.86 2.79 18.04
C SER A 273 -22.36 3.07 16.64
N THR A 274 -21.83 4.27 16.41
CA THR A 274 -21.10 4.57 15.18
C THR A 274 -19.66 4.15 15.35
N SER A 275 -19.18 3.27 14.46
CA SER A 275 -17.78 2.84 14.42
C SER A 275 -16.99 3.62 13.37
N TYR A 276 -15.76 3.99 13.67
CA TYR A 276 -14.85 4.60 12.71
C TYR A 276 -13.43 4.10 12.93
N MET A 277 -12.61 4.19 11.89
CA MET A 277 -11.30 3.52 11.81
C MET A 277 -10.21 4.56 11.65
N HIS A 278 -9.10 4.38 12.37
CA HIS A 278 -7.91 5.22 12.23
C HIS A 278 -6.66 4.38 12.04
N MET A 279 -5.83 4.80 11.08
CA MET A 279 -4.49 4.26 10.89
C MET A 279 -3.54 4.81 11.95
N ILE A 280 -2.96 3.91 12.74
CA ILE A 280 -2.20 4.27 13.94
C ILE A 280 -0.70 4.24 13.70
N ARG A 281 -0.18 3.15 13.15
CA ARG A 281 1.26 2.98 12.86
C ARG A 281 1.48 2.04 11.68
N TRP A 282 2.67 2.07 11.11
CA TRP A 282 3.04 1.15 10.05
C TRP A 282 4.51 0.76 10.08
N ALA A 283 4.88 -0.33 9.40
CA ALA A 283 6.28 -0.71 9.18
C ALA A 283 6.42 -1.39 7.83
N ALA A 284 7.63 -1.36 7.27
CA ALA A 284 7.98 -2.08 6.05
C ALA A 284 9.32 -2.77 6.19
N TRP A 285 9.45 -3.97 5.62
CA TRP A 285 10.69 -4.75 5.64
C TRP A 285 10.87 -5.56 4.37
N THR A 286 12.06 -5.46 3.79
CA THR A 286 12.45 -6.23 2.61
C THR A 286 13.20 -7.50 3.05
N PRO A 287 12.59 -8.69 2.88
CA PRO A 287 13.24 -9.95 3.25
C PRO A 287 14.36 -10.30 2.27
N SER A 288 15.43 -10.92 2.80
CA SER A 288 16.36 -11.69 1.98
C SER A 288 15.83 -13.12 1.83
N LEU A 289 15.46 -13.52 0.62
CA LEU A 289 14.87 -14.84 0.35
C LEU A 289 15.89 -15.98 0.24
N GLU A 290 17.17 -15.70 0.50
CA GLU A 290 18.26 -16.63 0.23
C GLU A 290 18.43 -17.72 1.31
N LYS A 291 17.93 -17.54 2.55
CA LYS A 291 18.05 -18.55 3.62
C LYS A 291 16.96 -18.50 4.69
N GLY A 292 16.36 -19.66 4.96
CA GLY A 292 15.87 -20.10 6.28
C GLY A 292 14.78 -19.26 6.96
N SER A 293 14.63 -19.53 8.26
CA SER A 293 13.78 -18.78 9.19
C SER A 293 14.60 -17.66 9.83
N SER A 294 14.04 -16.45 9.98
CA SER A 294 14.69 -15.31 10.63
C SER A 294 13.74 -14.65 11.62
N GLU A 295 14.24 -14.31 12.81
CA GLU A 295 13.53 -13.44 13.75
C GLU A 295 13.81 -11.98 13.39
N VAL A 296 12.76 -11.16 13.34
CA VAL A 296 12.82 -9.80 12.85
C VAL A 296 12.11 -8.88 13.84
N ALA A 297 12.75 -7.74 14.14
CA ALA A 297 12.18 -6.65 14.91
C ALA A 297 12.32 -5.35 14.11
N LEU A 298 11.22 -4.61 13.95
CA LEU A 298 11.18 -3.39 13.15
C LEU A 298 10.57 -2.25 13.97
N PRO A 299 11.11 -1.02 13.88
CA PRO A 299 10.45 0.15 14.44
C PRO A 299 9.18 0.46 13.64
N LEU A 300 8.13 0.83 14.36
CA LEU A 300 6.89 1.33 13.79
C LEU A 300 7.05 2.81 13.40
N GLN A 301 6.28 3.27 12.43
CA GLN A 301 6.35 4.61 11.86
C GLN A 301 4.98 5.28 11.93
N GLY A 302 4.98 6.60 12.03
CA GLY A 302 3.77 7.41 12.10
C GLY A 302 3.98 8.86 11.65
N GLY A 303 2.92 9.66 11.76
CA GLY A 303 2.92 11.07 11.37
C GLY A 303 2.67 11.31 9.88
N PRO A 304 3.03 12.52 9.37
CA PRO A 304 2.65 12.98 8.04
C PRO A 304 3.52 12.41 6.91
N HIS A 305 4.42 11.48 7.21
CA HIS A 305 5.30 10.90 6.20
C HIS A 305 4.52 10.02 5.21
N PRO A 306 4.94 9.97 3.94
CA PRO A 306 4.36 9.04 2.97
C PRO A 306 4.41 7.61 3.50
N ASN A 307 3.33 6.87 3.32
CA ASN A 307 3.24 5.46 3.67
C ASN A 307 2.58 4.68 2.53
N PRO A 308 2.68 3.34 2.53
CA PRO A 308 2.18 2.50 1.43
C PRO A 308 0.67 2.62 1.15
N SER A 309 -0.12 3.13 2.10
CA SER A 309 -1.56 3.38 1.89
C SER A 309 -1.90 4.83 1.53
N SER A 310 -0.91 5.73 1.51
CA SER A 310 -1.08 7.17 1.24
C SER A 310 -2.12 7.87 2.15
N ASN A 311 -2.40 7.30 3.32
CA ASN A 311 -3.32 7.84 4.33
C ASN A 311 -2.56 8.60 5.42
N LEU A 312 -3.20 9.53 6.13
CA LEU A 312 -2.59 10.12 7.31
C LEU A 312 -2.51 9.08 8.44
N VAL A 313 -1.38 9.03 9.13
CA VAL A 313 -1.12 8.10 10.23
C VAL A 313 -0.93 8.89 11.52
N TYR A 314 -1.42 8.34 12.64
CA TYR A 314 -1.26 8.96 13.95
C TYR A 314 0.20 9.38 14.24
N LYS A 315 0.35 10.56 14.84
CA LYS A 315 1.64 11.21 15.03
C LYS A 315 2.57 10.41 15.94
N MET A 316 3.87 10.61 15.74
CA MET A 316 4.87 10.18 16.72
C MET A 316 5.02 11.24 17.82
N PRO A 317 5.39 10.85 19.06
CA PRO A 317 5.81 11.80 20.08
C PRO A 317 6.92 12.72 19.52
N PRO A 318 6.89 14.04 19.80
CA PRO A 318 7.88 14.96 19.28
C PRO A 318 9.26 14.67 19.90
N ALA A 319 10.20 14.23 19.06
CA ALA A 319 11.59 13.89 19.38
C ALA A 319 12.49 15.12 19.64
N ASN A 320 11.97 16.14 20.33
CA ASN A 320 12.76 17.32 20.65
C ASN A 320 13.75 16.94 21.77
N MET A 321 14.96 16.53 21.36
CA MET A 321 16.14 16.17 22.18
C MET A 321 16.33 14.67 22.51
N SER A 322 15.95 13.72 21.64
CA SER A 322 16.20 12.29 21.86
C SER A 322 17.12 11.64 20.80
N SER A 323 17.96 10.69 21.22
CA SER A 323 18.82 9.89 20.32
C SER A 323 17.99 8.95 19.44
N GLU A 324 18.55 8.48 18.31
CA GLU A 324 17.85 7.56 17.40
C GLU A 324 17.31 6.30 18.10
N GLU A 325 18.04 5.76 19.07
CA GLU A 325 17.63 4.61 19.88
C GLU A 325 16.36 4.91 20.70
N VAL A 326 16.26 6.12 21.26
CA VAL A 326 15.09 6.56 22.03
C VAL A 326 13.91 6.82 21.10
N GLN A 327 14.15 7.38 19.91
CA GLN A 327 13.10 7.57 18.91
C GLN A 327 12.51 6.23 18.42
N GLN A 328 13.36 5.20 18.24
CA GLN A 328 12.89 3.85 17.90
C GLN A 328 12.02 3.26 19.01
N VAL A 329 12.41 3.45 20.28
CA VAL A 329 11.60 3.01 21.43
C VAL A 329 10.27 3.75 21.47
N GLU A 330 10.25 5.08 21.33
CA GLU A 330 9.03 5.91 21.30
C GLU A 330 8.11 5.59 20.11
N SER A 331 8.68 5.04 19.03
CA SER A 331 7.94 4.67 17.84
C SER A 331 7.09 3.41 18.02
N GLY A 332 7.47 2.56 18.98
CA GLY A 332 6.99 1.18 19.10
C GLY A 332 7.68 0.23 18.12
N THR A 333 7.49 -1.08 18.29
CA THR A 333 8.12 -2.09 17.44
C THR A 333 7.14 -3.19 17.04
N VAL A 334 7.40 -3.82 15.88
CA VAL A 334 6.75 -5.08 15.47
C VAL A 334 7.82 -6.16 15.41
N HIS A 335 7.53 -7.30 16.04
CA HIS A 335 8.38 -8.48 16.12
C HIS A 335 7.67 -9.65 15.45
N PHE A 336 8.39 -10.46 14.70
CA PHE A 336 7.86 -11.65 14.04
C PHE A 336 8.97 -12.61 13.64
N THR A 337 8.60 -13.87 13.44
CA THR A 337 9.45 -14.88 12.78
C THR A 337 9.04 -15.01 11.32
N PHE A 338 9.98 -14.80 10.41
CA PHE A 338 9.80 -14.96 8.97
C PHE A 338 10.34 -16.31 8.51
N CYS A 339 9.60 -17.00 7.64
CA CYS A 339 10.06 -18.21 6.97
C CYS A 339 9.81 -18.10 5.45
N SER A 340 10.83 -18.35 4.63
CA SER A 340 10.68 -18.50 3.18
C SER A 340 10.60 -19.98 2.81
N GLY A 341 9.55 -20.38 2.08
CA GLY A 341 9.33 -21.76 1.69
C GLY A 341 9.95 -22.08 0.33
N SER A 342 10.88 -23.04 0.30
CA SER A 342 10.76 -24.09 -0.73
C SER A 342 9.85 -25.16 -0.14
N GLU A 343 8.76 -25.51 -0.82
CA GLU A 343 7.75 -26.47 -0.34
C GLU A 343 8.35 -27.82 0.12
N ASN A 344 9.58 -28.15 -0.28
CA ASN A 344 10.20 -29.47 -0.09
C ASN A 344 10.87 -29.72 1.27
N LEU A 345 10.91 -28.75 2.19
CA LEU A 345 11.67 -28.87 3.45
C LEU A 345 10.82 -28.84 4.73
N LEU A 346 9.57 -28.38 4.66
CA LEU A 346 8.69 -28.28 5.83
C LEU A 346 7.80 -29.51 6.05
N GLU A 347 7.53 -30.30 5.00
CA GLU A 347 6.88 -31.61 5.15
C GLU A 347 7.83 -32.64 5.78
N LYS A 348 9.13 -32.63 5.44
CA LYS A 348 10.12 -33.57 6.03
C LYS A 348 10.27 -33.45 7.55
N THR A 349 10.11 -32.25 8.12
CA THR A 349 10.20 -32.04 9.57
C THR A 349 8.93 -32.49 10.30
N ARG A 350 7.76 -32.44 9.63
CA ARG A 350 6.51 -32.97 10.17
C ARG A 350 6.43 -34.49 10.02
N ASP A 351 6.86 -35.02 8.88
CA ASP A 351 6.85 -36.47 8.64
C ASP A 351 7.86 -37.17 9.54
N SER A 352 9.06 -36.63 9.76
CA SER A 352 10.05 -37.23 10.68
C SER A 352 9.58 -37.24 12.15
N ALA A 353 8.73 -36.29 12.55
CA ALA A 353 8.13 -36.25 13.89
C ALA A 353 6.92 -37.19 14.03
N VAL A 354 6.25 -37.52 12.91
CA VAL A 354 5.18 -38.51 12.87
C VAL A 354 5.77 -39.93 12.79
N THR A 355 6.84 -40.16 12.01
CA THR A 355 7.46 -41.50 11.89
C THR A 355 8.10 -41.95 13.20
N ALA A 356 8.65 -41.04 14.01
CA ALA A 356 9.22 -41.37 15.32
C ALA A 356 8.15 -41.69 16.40
N ASN A 357 6.90 -41.28 16.18
CA ASN A 357 5.78 -41.55 17.10
C ASN A 357 4.90 -42.72 16.64
N GLU A 358 5.03 -43.18 15.38
CA GLU A 358 4.25 -44.30 14.84
C GLU A 358 4.85 -45.68 15.13
N GLU A 359 6.14 -45.80 15.49
CA GLU A 359 6.74 -47.09 15.89
C GLU A 359 6.36 -47.56 17.30
N LEU A 360 5.73 -46.72 18.15
CA LEU A 360 5.40 -47.09 19.53
C LEU A 360 3.90 -47.39 19.77
N ILE A 361 3.01 -47.19 18.79
CA ILE A 361 1.54 -47.27 19.02
C ILE A 361 0.81 -48.22 18.05
N GLN A 362 1.50 -49.00 17.21
CA GLN A 362 0.85 -50.05 16.41
C GLN A 362 0.80 -51.40 17.15
N SER A 363 0.07 -51.46 18.27
CA SER A 363 -0.51 -52.72 18.74
C SER A 363 -1.78 -52.49 19.56
N LYS A 364 -2.90 -52.16 18.90
CA LYS A 364 -4.26 -52.69 19.21
C LYS A 364 -5.37 -52.05 18.34
N LYS A 365 -5.93 -52.90 17.48
CA LYS A 365 -7.34 -53.04 17.02
C LYS A 365 -8.20 -51.82 16.66
N ASN A 366 -8.57 -51.81 15.36
CA ASN A 366 -9.86 -51.51 14.72
C ASN A 366 -11.13 -51.44 15.61
N VAL A 367 -11.96 -50.40 15.41
CA VAL A 367 -13.44 -50.47 15.17
C VAL A 367 -13.89 -49.20 14.38
N LYS A 368 -14.81 -49.39 13.42
CA LYS A 368 -15.49 -48.40 12.55
C LYS A 368 -16.65 -47.67 13.26
N THR A 369 -16.94 -46.41 12.91
CA THR A 369 -18.30 -45.95 12.50
C THR A 369 -18.35 -44.51 11.97
N SER A 370 -19.31 -44.30 11.09
CA SER A 370 -19.75 -43.16 10.28
C SER A 370 -20.34 -41.96 11.02
N ASN A 371 -20.24 -40.73 10.47
CA ASN A 371 -21.38 -40.03 9.83
C ASN A 371 -21.07 -38.57 9.45
N SER A 372 -21.75 -38.15 8.38
CA SER A 372 -21.87 -36.84 7.72
C SER A 372 -22.38 -35.69 8.60
N LYS A 373 -22.00 -34.43 8.28
CA LYS A 373 -22.95 -33.39 7.82
C LYS A 373 -22.30 -32.05 7.44
N LEU A 374 -22.95 -31.43 6.44
CA LEU A 374 -22.87 -30.08 5.87
C LEU A 374 -22.62 -28.95 6.89
N MET A 375 -21.86 -27.95 6.48
CA MET A 375 -21.80 -26.63 7.11
C MET A 375 -22.19 -25.53 6.11
N ALA A 376 -23.02 -24.61 6.58
CA ALA A 376 -23.68 -23.55 5.83
C ALA A 376 -22.71 -22.44 5.39
N GLN A 377 -22.91 -21.94 4.17
CA GLN A 377 -22.33 -20.72 3.65
C GLN A 377 -23.14 -19.52 4.15
N THR A 378 -22.48 -18.55 4.79
CA THR A 378 -23.06 -17.24 5.08
C THR A 378 -22.30 -16.20 4.27
N THR A 379 -23.00 -15.62 3.30
CA THR A 379 -22.57 -14.57 2.38
C THR A 379 -22.47 -13.24 3.12
N PHE A 380 -21.38 -12.49 2.93
CA PHE A 380 -21.28 -11.08 3.30
C PHE A 380 -20.95 -10.25 2.05
N SER A 381 -21.73 -9.20 1.85
CA SER A 381 -21.67 -8.25 0.72
C SER A 381 -20.51 -7.26 0.88
N PRO A 382 -19.89 -6.78 -0.22
CA PRO A 382 -18.88 -5.72 -0.17
C PRO A 382 -19.55 -4.35 -0.09
N LEU A 383 -19.05 -3.46 0.77
CA LEU A 383 -19.40 -2.04 0.76
C LEU A 383 -18.21 -1.25 0.18
N GLU A 384 -18.54 -0.41 -0.80
CA GLU A 384 -17.66 0.44 -1.59
C GLU A 384 -16.87 1.44 -0.74
N SER A 385 -15.58 1.59 -1.06
CA SER A 385 -14.71 2.63 -0.51
C SER A 385 -15.03 3.97 -1.16
N GLN A 386 -15.34 4.98 -0.35
CA GLN A 386 -15.43 6.37 -0.79
C GLN A 386 -14.05 6.88 -1.23
N VAL A 387 -13.99 7.34 -2.49
CA VAL A 387 -12.82 7.98 -3.09
C VAL A 387 -12.79 9.45 -2.64
N GLY A 388 -11.77 9.81 -1.86
CA GLY A 388 -11.39 11.19 -1.57
C GLY A 388 -10.17 11.62 -2.41
N PRO A 389 -10.02 12.91 -2.75
CA PRO A 389 -9.01 13.36 -3.71
C PRO A 389 -7.65 13.56 -3.03
N ALA A 390 -6.65 12.79 -3.44
CA ALA A 390 -5.25 13.04 -3.09
C ALA A 390 -4.52 13.66 -4.30
N TYR A 391 -4.48 15.00 -4.34
CA TYR A 391 -3.46 15.73 -5.08
C TYR A 391 -2.28 15.97 -4.14
N LEU A 392 -1.12 15.40 -4.45
CA LEU A 392 0.12 16.14 -4.74
C LEU A 392 1.32 15.18 -4.77
N GLY A 393 1.91 15.09 -5.96
CA GLY A 393 3.35 15.18 -6.14
C GLY A 393 4.11 13.89 -6.34
N TRP A 394 4.50 13.60 -7.60
CA TRP A 394 5.84 13.10 -7.93
C TRP A 394 6.31 13.67 -9.28
N LEU A 395 7.62 13.85 -9.37
CA LEU A 395 8.38 14.62 -10.35
C LEU A 395 8.62 13.91 -11.69
N SER A 396 8.57 14.71 -12.76
CA SER A 396 9.37 14.72 -13.99
C SER A 396 10.23 13.48 -14.31
N LEU A 397 9.82 12.73 -15.35
CA LEU A 397 10.69 11.83 -16.11
C LEU A 397 11.16 12.55 -17.38
N SER A 398 12.42 13.00 -17.38
CA SER A 398 13.09 13.49 -18.59
C SER A 398 13.74 12.33 -19.34
N THR A 399 13.34 12.10 -20.59
CA THR A 399 14.06 11.20 -21.52
C THR A 399 15.10 12.00 -22.32
N GLU A 400 16.31 11.47 -22.44
CA GLU A 400 17.48 12.13 -23.01
C GLU A 400 17.60 11.92 -24.54
N MET A 401 17.87 12.99 -25.30
CA MET A 401 18.55 12.91 -26.59
C MET A 401 19.43 14.15 -26.83
N LYS A 402 20.61 13.92 -27.43
CA LYS A 402 21.69 14.88 -27.67
C LYS A 402 21.46 15.68 -28.98
N SER A 403 21.58 17.01 -28.95
CA SER A 403 22.42 17.82 -29.86
C SER A 403 22.44 19.30 -29.46
N ASN A 404 23.49 20.00 -29.87
CA ASN A 404 23.81 21.40 -29.54
C ASN A 404 23.03 22.44 -30.37
N THR A 405 23.11 23.68 -29.85
CA THR A 405 23.07 25.02 -30.50
C THR A 405 21.74 25.78 -30.71
N PHE A 406 21.67 26.92 -29.99
CA PHE A 406 21.10 28.26 -30.24
C PHE A 406 19.62 28.49 -30.62
N ILE A 407 19.04 29.46 -29.91
CA ILE A 407 17.61 29.67 -29.60
C ILE A 407 16.73 30.18 -30.77
N ASN A 408 17.29 30.53 -31.93
CA ASN A 408 16.50 31.06 -33.05
C ASN A 408 16.26 30.07 -34.20
N ASP A 409 16.89 28.90 -34.20
CA ASP A 409 16.70 27.85 -35.23
C ASP A 409 15.67 26.77 -34.82
N LEU A 410 15.06 26.90 -33.63
CA LEU A 410 14.12 25.91 -33.08
C LEU A 410 12.82 25.75 -33.90
N TYR A 411 12.52 26.67 -34.81
CA TYR A 411 11.39 26.55 -35.74
C TYR A 411 11.76 25.94 -37.09
N LYS A 412 13.05 25.67 -37.38
CA LYS A 412 13.48 25.23 -38.72
C LYS A 412 14.40 24.00 -38.79
N GLU A 413 14.98 23.50 -37.70
CA GLU A 413 15.77 22.26 -37.78
C GLU A 413 15.21 21.10 -36.95
N HIS A 414 15.07 19.98 -37.66
CA HIS A 414 14.68 18.63 -37.23
C HIS A 414 14.62 18.40 -35.71
N MET A 415 13.44 18.57 -35.13
CA MET A 415 13.03 17.74 -33.99
C MET A 415 13.16 16.29 -34.44
N LYS A 416 14.18 15.57 -33.93
CA LYS A 416 14.20 14.11 -33.99
C LYS A 416 12.91 13.64 -33.32
N MET A 417 11.97 13.12 -34.12
CA MET A 417 10.75 12.52 -33.58
C MET A 417 11.14 11.26 -32.83
N THR A 418 11.26 11.38 -31.52
CA THR A 418 11.33 10.23 -30.63
C THR A 418 9.91 9.74 -30.40
N TYR A 419 9.61 8.54 -30.87
CA TYR A 419 8.38 7.85 -30.48
C TYR A 419 8.56 7.33 -29.06
N SER A 420 7.77 7.87 -28.13
CA SER A 420 7.71 7.38 -26.76
C SER A 420 6.41 6.60 -26.57
N PHE A 421 6.52 5.39 -26.01
CA PHE A 421 5.39 4.56 -25.67
C PHE A 421 5.14 4.66 -24.17
N PHE A 422 3.89 4.97 -23.81
CA PHE A 422 3.43 5.01 -22.44
C PHE A 422 2.28 4.03 -22.28
N TYR A 423 2.26 3.41 -21.12
CA TYR A 423 1.29 2.41 -20.71
C TYR A 423 0.55 2.92 -19.48
N MET A 424 -0.70 2.51 -19.33
CA MET A 424 -1.53 2.88 -18.20
C MET A 424 -2.50 1.75 -17.92
N TYR A 425 -2.63 1.39 -16.65
CA TYR A 425 -3.60 0.42 -16.16
C TYR A 425 -4.78 1.15 -15.51
N GLN A 426 -5.99 0.66 -15.75
CA GLN A 426 -7.22 1.12 -15.11
C GLN A 426 -8.18 -0.06 -15.01
N ASP A 427 -8.71 -0.31 -13.81
CA ASP A 427 -9.77 -1.30 -13.60
C ASP A 427 -11.12 -0.70 -14.03
N LYS A 428 -12.00 -1.51 -14.64
CA LYS A 428 -13.27 -1.03 -15.23
C LYS A 428 -14.47 -1.27 -14.35
#